data_AF-A0A2H6NCM8-F1
#
_entry.id   AF-A0A2H6NCM8-F1
#
_cell.length_a   1.000
_cell.length_b   1.000
_cell.length_c   1.000
_cell.angle_alpha   90.00
_cell.angle_beta   90.00
_cell.angle_gamma   90.00
#
_symmetry.space_group_name_H-M   'P 1'
#
loop_
_entity.id
_entity.type
_entity.pdbx_description
1 polymer ?
#
loop_
_entity_poly.entity_id
_entity_poly.type
_entity_poly.pdbx_seq_one_letter_code
_entity_poly.pdbx_strand_id
1 'polypeptide(L)'
;MEIYQKENKEVIHKNKIKLSREQEELEEALEVERQENEQKRLLIQKEEQMQQMLKRKNKQELLDKLESSHLPASLLLAQHKDRSTQLEMKLEIPKSIKPVAFSTGIKMGQHISLVPVQKIEEVLYDYKPLHVETYGPLVPEVDLLGKLGYLNHVRAASPQDLAGGYTSSLACHRALQEAFSGLFWHPG
;
A
#
# COMPACT_ATOMS: atom_id res chain seq x y z
N MET A 1 -35.10 32.49 -32.17
CA MET A 1 -34.56 31.11 -32.06
C MET A 1 -33.07 31.02 -32.39
N GLU A 2 -32.56 31.77 -33.38
CA GLU A 2 -31.14 31.72 -33.76
C GLU A 2 -30.16 32.22 -32.69
N ILE A 3 -30.53 33.27 -31.94
CA ILE A 3 -29.71 33.84 -30.86
C ILE A 3 -29.47 32.81 -29.75
N TYR A 4 -30.52 32.06 -29.39
CA TYR A 4 -30.45 31.01 -28.37
C TYR A 4 -29.51 29.87 -28.79
N GLN A 5 -29.53 29.45 -30.06
CA GLN A 5 -28.58 28.44 -30.55
C GLN A 5 -27.13 28.91 -30.48
N LYS A 6 -26.89 30.20 -30.72
CA LYS A 6 -25.54 30.79 -30.71
C LYS A 6 -25.01 30.91 -29.28
N GLU A 7 -25.82 31.44 -28.37
CA GLU A 7 -25.49 31.54 -26.94
C GLU A 7 -25.26 30.16 -26.30
N ASN A 8 -26.10 29.17 -26.62
CA ASN A 8 -25.96 27.83 -26.06
C ASN A 8 -24.67 27.14 -26.53
N LYS A 9 -24.25 27.34 -27.79
CA LYS A 9 -22.95 26.86 -28.29
C LYS A 9 -21.77 27.51 -27.54
N GLU A 10 -21.84 28.80 -27.25
CA GLU A 10 -20.80 29.50 -26.50
C GLU A 10 -20.72 29.04 -25.03
N VAL A 11 -21.86 28.78 -24.39
CA VAL A 11 -21.92 28.24 -23.03
C VAL A 11 -21.32 26.84 -22.95
N ILE A 12 -21.65 25.96 -23.90
CA ILE A 12 -21.07 24.61 -23.98
C ILE A 12 -19.55 24.67 -24.15
N HIS A 13 -19.07 25.56 -25.04
CA HIS A 13 -17.63 25.71 -25.27
C HIS A 13 -16.90 26.22 -24.02
N LYS A 14 -17.45 27.22 -23.33
CA LYS A 14 -16.90 27.74 -22.06
C LYS A 14 -16.87 26.67 -20.96
N ASN A 15 -17.93 25.86 -20.84
CA ASN A 15 -17.97 24.78 -19.85
C ASN A 15 -16.94 23.69 -20.15
N LYS A 16 -16.72 23.37 -21.43
CA LYS A 16 -15.71 22.40 -21.85
C LYS A 16 -14.29 22.86 -21.50
N ILE A 17 -13.99 24.15 -21.68
CA ILE A 17 -12.69 24.74 -21.30
C ILE A 17 -12.51 24.71 -19.78
N LYS A 18 -13.54 25.08 -19.01
CA LYS A 18 -13.48 25.04 -17.53
C LYS A 18 -13.23 23.63 -17.02
N LEU A 19 -13.95 22.64 -17.55
CA LEU A 19 -13.76 21.24 -17.17
C LEU A 19 -12.33 20.76 -17.45
N SER A 20 -11.76 21.13 -18.60
CA SER A 20 -10.37 20.78 -18.94
C SER A 20 -9.37 21.40 -17.97
N ARG A 21 -9.61 22.64 -17.54
CA ARG A 21 -8.73 23.34 -16.60
C ARG A 21 -8.84 22.78 -15.18
N GLU A 22 -10.04 22.48 -14.72
CA GLU A 22 -10.25 21.83 -13.41
C GLU A 22 -9.61 20.45 -13.37
N GLN A 23 -9.65 19.70 -14.46
CA GLN A 23 -8.94 18.41 -14.59
C GLN A 23 -7.42 18.59 -14.51
N GLU A 24 -6.86 19.57 -15.21
CA GLU A 24 -5.43 19.88 -15.19
C GLU A 24 -4.96 20.30 -13.78
N GLU A 25 -5.72 21.18 -13.11
CA GLU A 25 -5.43 21.60 -11.73
C GLU A 25 -5.49 20.42 -10.73
N LEU A 26 -6.41 19.48 -10.94
CA LEU A 26 -6.55 18.29 -10.12
C LEU A 26 -5.40 17.29 -10.36
N GLU A 27 -4.97 17.11 -11.61
CA GLU A 27 -3.80 16.31 -11.95
C GLU A 27 -2.52 16.88 -11.34
N GLU A 28 -2.33 18.21 -11.38
CA GLU A 28 -1.20 18.89 -10.75
C GLU A 28 -1.20 18.68 -9.23
N ALA A 29 -2.36 18.82 -8.57
CA ALA A 29 -2.49 18.59 -7.13
C ALA A 29 -2.13 17.15 -6.72
N LEU A 30 -2.59 16.16 -7.49
CA LEU A 30 -2.27 14.74 -7.26
C LEU A 30 -0.78 14.45 -7.45
N GLU A 31 -0.15 15.07 -8.44
CA GLU A 31 1.29 14.91 -8.69
C GLU A 31 2.12 15.47 -7.53
N VAL A 32 1.75 16.64 -7.01
CA VAL A 32 2.39 17.24 -5.83
C VAL A 32 2.23 16.34 -4.60
N GLU A 33 1.02 15.81 -4.34
CA GLU A 33 0.79 14.89 -3.22
C GLU A 33 1.64 13.62 -3.34
N ARG A 34 1.76 13.07 -4.55
CA ARG A 34 2.59 11.89 -4.82
C ARG A 34 4.06 12.17 -4.50
N GLN A 35 4.59 13.30 -4.97
CA GLN A 35 5.97 13.72 -4.71
C GLN A 35 6.23 13.94 -3.22
N GLU A 36 5.32 14.61 -2.51
CA GLU A 36 5.45 14.78 -1.06
C GLU A 36 5.46 13.45 -0.31
N ASN A 37 4.58 12.51 -0.68
CA ASN A 37 4.50 11.20 -0.05
C ASN A 37 5.76 10.38 -0.31
N GLU A 38 6.31 10.44 -1.52
CA GLU A 38 7.58 9.79 -1.84
C GLU A 38 8.75 10.38 -1.03
N GLN A 39 8.84 11.71 -0.94
CA GLN A 39 9.85 12.37 -0.11
C GLN A 39 9.72 11.99 1.37
N LYS A 40 8.49 11.97 1.92
CA LYS A 40 8.23 11.53 3.30
C LYS A 40 8.70 10.08 3.51
N ARG A 41 8.41 9.17 2.57
CA ARG A 41 8.85 7.77 2.64
C ARG A 41 10.37 7.66 2.66
N LEU A 42 11.06 8.40 1.79
CA LEU A 42 12.54 8.40 1.73
C LEU A 42 13.17 8.96 3.02
N LEU A 43 12.59 10.01 3.60
CA LEU A 43 13.07 10.57 4.86
C LEU A 43 12.96 9.58 6.02
N ILE A 44 11.82 8.89 6.13
CA ILE A 44 11.61 7.86 7.16
C ILE A 44 12.63 6.74 7.00
N GLN A 45 12.82 6.23 5.79
CA GLN A 45 13.79 5.16 5.52
C GLN A 45 15.22 5.58 5.89
N LYS A 46 15.61 6.81 5.56
CA LYS A 46 16.94 7.34 5.90
C LYS A 46 17.11 7.51 7.41
N GLU A 47 16.08 7.98 8.10
CA GLU A 47 16.08 8.12 9.55
C GLU A 47 16.21 6.76 10.25
N GLU A 48 15.43 5.76 9.82
CA GLU A 48 15.52 4.39 10.33
C GLU A 48 16.92 3.79 10.13
N GLN A 49 17.53 3.98 8.95
CA GLN A 49 18.90 3.54 8.69
C GLN A 49 19.91 4.21 9.63
N MET A 50 19.79 5.53 9.85
CA MET A 50 20.66 6.23 10.80
C MET A 50 20.47 5.72 12.23
N GLN A 51 19.23 5.48 12.66
CA GLN A 51 18.93 4.93 13.99
C GLN A 51 19.52 3.52 14.16
N GLN A 52 19.42 2.66 13.14
CA GLN A 52 20.04 1.34 13.17
C GLN A 52 21.57 1.42 13.27
N MET A 53 22.20 2.30 12.48
CA MET A 53 23.64 2.52 12.54
C MET A 53 24.09 3.03 13.91
N LEU A 54 23.32 3.95 14.51
CA LEU A 54 23.60 4.46 15.85
C LEU A 54 23.46 3.36 16.91
N LYS A 55 22.41 2.52 16.83
CA LYS A 55 22.25 1.36 17.73
C LYS A 55 23.41 0.37 17.62
N ARG A 56 23.86 0.07 16.39
CA ARG A 56 25.03 -0.79 16.15
C ARG A 56 26.30 -0.18 16.74
N LYS A 57 26.53 1.12 16.53
CA LYS A 57 27.68 1.84 17.06
C LYS A 57 27.69 1.86 18.60
N ASN A 58 26.53 2.11 19.23
CA ASN A 58 26.41 2.11 20.69
C ASN A 58 26.66 0.71 21.27
N LYS A 59 26.13 -0.34 20.63
CA LYS A 59 26.43 -1.73 20.99
C LYS A 59 27.93 -2.04 20.89
N GLN A 60 28.58 -1.63 19.80
CA GLN A 60 30.01 -1.85 19.64
C GLN A 60 30.82 -1.11 20.72
N GLU A 61 30.47 0.15 21.00
CA GLU A 61 31.15 0.94 22.04
C GLU A 61 31.04 0.28 23.43
N LEU A 62 29.90 -0.36 23.75
CA LEU A 62 29.75 -1.13 24.98
C LEU A 62 30.67 -2.36 25.02
N LEU A 63 30.75 -3.10 23.90
CA LEU A 63 31.63 -4.27 23.79
C LEU A 63 33.09 -3.86 23.95
N ASP A 64 33.54 -2.82 23.26
CA ASP A 64 34.92 -2.32 23.33
C ASP A 64 35.29 -1.87 24.75
N LYS A 65 34.36 -1.24 25.48
CA LYS A 65 34.58 -0.84 26.88
C LYS A 65 34.63 -2.03 27.83
N LEU A 66 33.83 -3.07 27.60
CA LEU A 66 33.87 -4.29 28.40
C LEU A 66 35.16 -5.07 28.16
N GLU A 67 35.72 -5.01 26.95
CA GLU A 67 36.98 -5.67 26.60
C GLU A 67 38.22 -4.93 27.14
N SER A 68 38.26 -3.60 26.98
CA SER A 68 39.47 -2.81 27.25
C SER A 68 39.55 -2.19 28.64
N SER A 69 38.45 -2.11 29.40
CA SER A 69 38.44 -1.46 30.71
C SER A 69 38.51 -2.46 31.87
N HIS A 70 39.23 -2.06 32.92
CA HIS A 70 39.36 -2.82 34.17
C HIS A 70 38.30 -2.44 35.22
N LEU A 71 37.24 -1.73 34.81
CA LEU A 71 36.14 -1.35 35.70
C LEU A 71 35.15 -2.51 35.87
N PRO A 72 34.43 -2.58 37.00
CA PRO A 72 33.37 -3.56 37.18
C PRO A 72 32.29 -3.44 36.09
N ALA A 73 31.92 -4.57 35.49
CA ALA A 73 30.93 -4.62 34.39
C ALA A 73 29.57 -4.00 34.77
N SER A 74 29.19 -4.07 36.06
CA SER A 74 27.97 -3.45 36.59
C SER A 74 27.95 -1.93 36.42
N LEU A 75 29.10 -1.26 36.62
CA LEU A 75 29.24 0.18 36.49
C LEU A 75 29.12 0.61 35.02
N LEU A 76 29.77 -0.12 34.11
CA LEU A 76 29.75 0.15 32.67
C LEU A 76 28.34 -0.03 32.08
N LEU A 77 27.62 -1.05 32.52
CA LEU A 77 26.23 -1.28 32.13
C LEU A 77 25.29 -0.17 32.63
N ALA A 78 25.49 0.33 33.86
CA ALA A 78 24.72 1.45 34.38
C ALA A 78 24.95 2.74 33.55
N GLN A 79 26.21 3.09 33.28
CA GLN A 79 26.56 4.24 32.45
C GLN A 79 26.00 4.14 31.03
N HIS A 80 26.03 2.94 30.44
CA HIS A 80 25.46 2.71 29.11
C HIS A 80 23.93 2.87 29.09
N LYS A 81 23.23 2.41 30.13
CA LYS A 81 21.78 2.63 30.27
C LYS A 81 21.45 4.11 30.35
N ASP A 82 22.15 4.87 31.19
CA ASP A 82 21.92 6.31 31.36
C ASP A 82 22.23 7.10 30.07
N ARG A 83 23.25 6.69 29.32
CA ARG A 83 23.58 7.32 28.02
C ARG A 83 22.55 6.98 26.94
N SER A 84 22.04 5.75 26.94
CA SER A 84 21.03 5.32 25.97
C SER A 84 19.70 6.04 26.19
N THR A 85 19.26 6.20 27.44
CA THR A 85 18.05 6.97 27.78
C THR A 85 18.21 8.46 27.42
N GLN A 86 19.37 9.06 27.67
CA GLN A 86 19.64 10.44 27.23
C GLN A 86 19.66 10.62 25.71
N LEU A 87 20.09 9.61 24.95
CA LEU A 87 20.07 9.64 23.49
C LEU A 87 18.65 9.49 22.95
N GLU A 88 17.83 8.62 23.55
CA GLU A 88 16.41 8.49 23.21
C GLU A 88 15.63 9.79 23.51
N MET A 89 15.87 10.41 24.66
CA MET A 89 15.25 11.70 25.02
C MET A 89 15.70 12.87 24.12
N LYS A 90 16.89 12.81 23.51
CA LYS A 90 17.37 13.82 22.55
C LYS A 90 16.87 13.59 21.13
N LEU A 91 16.57 12.35 20.77
CA LEU A 91 15.98 11.96 19.49
C LEU A 91 14.47 12.15 19.47
N GLU A 92 13.82 12.24 20.63
CA GLU A 92 12.54 12.94 20.80
C GLU A 92 12.74 14.47 20.67
N ILE A 93 13.30 14.93 19.55
CA ILE A 93 12.84 16.21 18.97
C ILE A 93 11.33 16.05 18.86
N PRO A 94 10.52 17.07 19.22
CA PRO A 94 9.07 16.93 19.17
C PRO A 94 8.71 16.50 17.76
N LYS A 95 8.46 15.18 17.58
CA LYS A 95 7.48 14.71 16.62
C LYS A 95 6.37 15.69 16.86
N SER A 96 6.00 16.50 15.88
CA SER A 96 4.75 17.22 16.04
C SER A 96 3.78 16.11 16.39
N ILE A 97 3.36 16.12 17.65
CA ILE A 97 2.36 15.20 18.13
C ILE A 97 1.19 15.75 17.35
N LYS A 98 1.01 15.25 16.12
CA LYS A 98 -0.28 15.34 15.47
C LYS A 98 -1.15 14.77 16.57
N PRO A 99 -2.04 15.60 17.16
CA PRO A 99 -2.93 15.06 18.15
C PRO A 99 -3.52 13.82 17.51
N VAL A 100 -3.64 12.73 18.27
CA VAL A 100 -4.57 11.68 17.91
C VAL A 100 -5.94 12.36 17.96
N ALA A 101 -6.24 13.06 16.87
CA ALA A 101 -7.48 13.73 16.65
C ALA A 101 -8.43 12.58 16.40
N PHE A 102 -9.25 12.29 17.39
CA PHE A 102 -10.51 11.62 17.12
C PHE A 102 -11.16 12.41 15.99
N SER A 103 -11.46 11.74 14.87
CA SER A 103 -11.81 12.31 13.56
C SER A 103 -13.05 13.24 13.56
N THR A 104 -13.63 13.52 14.71
CA THR A 104 -14.78 14.42 14.87
C THR A 104 -14.48 15.39 16.01
N GLY A 105 -13.76 16.48 15.71
CA GLY A 105 -13.50 17.58 16.64
C GLY A 105 -14.74 18.43 16.96
N ILE A 106 -15.89 17.80 17.24
CA ILE A 106 -17.13 18.50 17.56
C ILE A 106 -17.09 18.88 19.04
N LYS A 107 -16.69 20.13 19.30
CA LYS A 107 -16.91 20.78 20.59
C LYS A 107 -18.43 20.96 20.76
N MET A 108 -18.98 20.49 21.88
CA MET A 108 -20.40 20.70 22.22
C MET A 108 -20.75 22.19 22.08
N GLY A 109 -21.68 22.52 21.18
CA GLY A 109 -22.15 23.89 20.95
C GLY A 109 -22.14 24.36 19.49
N GLN A 110 -21.58 23.60 18.55
CA GLN A 110 -21.71 23.92 17.12
C GLN A 110 -23.04 23.38 16.57
N HIS A 111 -23.88 24.29 16.07
CA HIS A 111 -25.05 23.95 15.27
C HIS A 111 -24.60 23.26 13.98
N ILE A 112 -24.69 21.93 13.96
CA ILE A 112 -24.59 21.13 12.76
C ILE A 112 -25.83 21.49 11.92
N SER A 113 -25.62 22.09 10.75
CA SER A 113 -26.69 22.34 9.80
C SER A 113 -27.29 20.99 9.39
N LEU A 114 -28.52 20.69 9.82
CA LEU A 114 -29.27 19.47 9.51
C LEU A 114 -29.83 19.48 8.07
N VAL A 115 -29.16 20.18 7.14
CA VAL A 115 -29.58 20.18 5.73
C VAL A 115 -29.43 18.76 5.20
N PRO A 116 -30.47 18.18 4.56
CA PRO A 116 -30.38 16.87 3.96
C PRO A 116 -29.19 16.82 3.01
N VAL A 117 -28.20 16.00 3.34
CA VAL A 117 -27.05 15.74 2.48
C VAL A 117 -27.60 15.25 1.16
N GLN A 118 -27.34 15.98 0.07
CA GLN A 118 -27.65 15.52 -1.27
C GLN A 118 -26.95 14.17 -1.44
N LYS A 119 -27.72 13.11 -1.70
CA LYS A 119 -27.16 11.79 -1.99
C LYS A 119 -26.32 11.95 -3.26
N ILE A 120 -25.01 12.03 -3.09
CA ILE A 120 -24.08 11.85 -4.19
C ILE A 120 -24.37 10.42 -4.66
N GLU A 121 -24.89 10.27 -5.88
CA GLU A 121 -24.89 8.99 -6.58
C GLU A 121 -23.41 8.66 -6.87
N GLU A 122 -22.71 8.18 -5.85
CA GLU A 122 -21.42 7.54 -6.04
C GLU A 122 -21.66 6.37 -6.99
N VAL A 123 -21.01 6.41 -8.14
CA VAL A 123 -21.07 5.34 -9.13
C VAL A 123 -20.72 4.04 -8.39
N LEU A 124 -21.66 3.10 -8.38
CA LEU A 124 -21.50 1.81 -7.71
C LEU A 124 -20.17 1.19 -8.17
N TYR A 125 -19.39 0.65 -7.23
CA TYR A 125 -18.09 0.05 -7.53
C TYR A 125 -18.20 -0.93 -8.70
N ASP A 126 -17.46 -0.65 -9.78
CA ASP A 126 -17.36 -1.51 -10.94
C ASP A 126 -16.10 -2.38 -10.82
N TYR A 127 -16.30 -3.70 -10.70
CA TYR A 127 -15.21 -4.64 -10.51
C TYR A 127 -14.45 -4.82 -11.82
N LYS A 128 -13.22 -4.33 -11.87
CA LYS A 128 -12.27 -4.64 -12.94
C LYS A 128 -11.46 -5.88 -12.54
N PRO A 129 -11.60 -7.03 -13.23
CA PRO A 129 -10.82 -8.21 -12.92
C PRO A 129 -9.32 -7.92 -13.09
N LEU A 130 -8.51 -8.47 -12.19
CA LEU A 130 -7.06 -8.35 -12.24
C LEU A 130 -6.55 -9.05 -13.50
N HIS A 131 -5.95 -8.29 -14.42
CA HIS A 131 -5.23 -8.86 -15.55
C HIS A 131 -3.79 -9.15 -15.14
N VAL A 132 -3.40 -10.41 -15.15
CA VAL A 132 -2.02 -10.85 -14.89
C VAL A 132 -1.41 -11.27 -16.21
N GLU A 133 -0.35 -10.58 -16.62
CA GLU A 133 0.44 -10.95 -17.80
C GLU A 133 1.22 -12.24 -17.50
N THR A 134 0.67 -13.38 -17.93
CA THR A 134 1.38 -14.65 -17.91
C THR A 134 2.20 -14.73 -19.19
N TYR A 135 3.50 -14.40 -19.12
CA TYR A 135 4.46 -14.52 -20.22
C TYR A 135 4.72 -15.99 -20.60
N GLY A 136 3.70 -16.64 -21.15
CA GLY A 136 3.67 -18.05 -21.51
C GLY A 136 2.40 -18.40 -22.29
N PRO A 137 2.26 -19.66 -22.73
CA PRO A 137 1.09 -20.09 -23.48
C PRO A 137 -0.16 -20.09 -22.59
N LEU A 138 -1.33 -19.95 -23.22
CA LEU A 138 -2.60 -19.95 -22.51
C LEU A 138 -2.84 -21.31 -21.83
N VAL A 139 -3.22 -21.26 -20.56
CA VAL A 139 -3.60 -22.43 -19.77
C VAL A 139 -4.95 -22.95 -20.28
N PRO A 140 -5.12 -24.27 -20.46
CA PRO A 140 -6.41 -24.84 -20.81
C PRO A 140 -7.48 -24.52 -19.75
N GLU A 141 -8.71 -24.26 -20.21
CA GLU A 141 -9.85 -24.05 -19.31
C GLU A 141 -10.10 -25.29 -18.41
N VAL A 142 -10.57 -25.05 -17.19
CA VAL A 142 -10.80 -26.08 -16.17
C VAL A 142 -11.71 -27.20 -16.69
N ASP A 143 -12.73 -26.86 -17.47
CA ASP A 143 -13.71 -27.80 -18.03
C ASP A 143 -13.12 -28.75 -19.09
N LEU A 144 -12.02 -28.33 -19.74
CA LEU A 144 -11.34 -29.12 -20.75
C LEU A 144 -10.31 -30.09 -20.16
N LEU A 145 -9.90 -29.90 -18.91
CA LEU A 145 -8.86 -30.72 -18.27
C LEU A 145 -9.23 -32.21 -18.22
N GLY A 146 -10.50 -32.53 -17.98
CA GLY A 146 -10.99 -33.91 -18.00
C GLY A 146 -10.95 -34.52 -19.40
N LYS A 147 -11.37 -33.76 -20.43
CA LYS A 147 -11.39 -34.23 -21.83
C LYS A 147 -9.99 -34.43 -22.41
N LEU A 148 -9.05 -33.57 -22.01
CA LEU A 148 -7.65 -33.63 -22.43
C LEU A 148 -6.82 -34.64 -21.63
N GLY A 149 -7.42 -35.35 -20.67
CA GLY A 149 -6.77 -36.41 -19.91
C GLY A 149 -5.79 -35.93 -18.83
N TYR A 150 -5.74 -34.62 -18.53
CA TYR A 150 -4.85 -34.08 -17.49
C TYR A 150 -5.19 -34.60 -16.09
N LEU A 151 -6.43 -35.04 -15.87
CA LEU A 151 -6.90 -35.56 -14.59
C LEU A 151 -6.59 -37.06 -14.36
N ASN A 152 -6.07 -37.77 -15.36
CA ASN A 152 -5.89 -39.23 -15.31
C ASN A 152 -4.92 -39.68 -14.20
N HIS A 153 -3.92 -38.85 -13.88
CA HIS A 153 -2.90 -39.15 -12.88
C HIS A 153 -3.04 -38.28 -11.61
N VAL A 154 -4.12 -37.53 -11.49
CA VAL A 154 -4.37 -36.65 -10.34
C VAL A 154 -5.18 -37.42 -9.30
N ARG A 155 -4.80 -37.28 -8.03
CA ARG A 155 -5.53 -37.87 -6.89
C ARG A 155 -7.01 -37.47 -6.95
N ALA A 156 -7.91 -38.45 -6.82
CA ALA A 156 -9.35 -38.19 -6.70
C ALA A 156 -9.69 -37.48 -5.38
N ALA A 157 -10.65 -36.55 -5.41
CA ALA A 157 -11.09 -35.83 -4.22
C ALA A 157 -11.88 -36.75 -3.28
N SER A 158 -11.52 -36.76 -2.00
CA SER A 158 -12.33 -37.42 -0.96
C SER A 158 -13.50 -36.53 -0.52
N PRO A 159 -14.52 -37.09 0.15
CA PRO A 159 -15.65 -36.29 0.67
C PRO A 159 -15.21 -35.18 1.63
N GLN A 160 -14.17 -35.41 2.43
CA GLN A 160 -13.57 -34.40 3.31
C GLN A 160 -12.87 -33.30 2.50
N ASP A 161 -12.18 -33.66 1.42
CA ASP A 161 -11.50 -32.71 0.55
C ASP A 161 -12.52 -31.80 -0.17
N LEU A 162 -13.64 -32.36 -0.62
CA LEU A 162 -14.73 -31.58 -1.23
C LEU A 162 -15.33 -30.56 -0.26
N ALA A 163 -15.53 -30.94 1.01
CA ALA A 163 -15.99 -30.01 2.05
C ALA A 163 -14.99 -28.87 2.30
N GLY A 164 -13.70 -29.11 2.07
CA GLY A 164 -12.63 -28.11 2.08
C GLY A 164 -12.46 -27.32 0.77
N GLY A 165 -13.33 -27.54 -0.22
CA GLY A 165 -13.28 -26.86 -1.52
C GLY A 165 -12.22 -27.41 -2.48
N TYR A 166 -11.64 -28.57 -2.21
CA TYR A 166 -10.69 -29.22 -3.10
C TYR A 166 -11.40 -30.05 -4.18
N THR A 167 -11.00 -29.83 -5.42
CA THR A 167 -11.31 -30.72 -6.55
C THR A 167 -10.01 -31.07 -7.29
N SER A 168 -9.96 -32.27 -7.87
CA SER A 168 -8.81 -32.70 -8.69
C SER A 168 -8.58 -31.76 -9.89
N SER A 169 -9.65 -31.20 -10.46
CA SER A 169 -9.58 -30.19 -11.52
C SER A 169 -8.94 -28.88 -11.05
N LEU A 170 -9.29 -28.39 -9.86
CA LEU A 170 -8.70 -27.18 -9.28
C LEU A 170 -7.19 -27.34 -9.05
N ALA A 171 -6.78 -28.47 -8.47
CA ALA A 171 -5.37 -28.75 -8.20
C ALA A 171 -4.55 -28.84 -9.50
N CYS A 172 -5.09 -29.54 -10.49
CA CYS A 172 -4.45 -29.66 -11.80
C CYS A 172 -4.35 -28.31 -12.51
N HIS A 173 -5.43 -27.51 -12.51
CA HIS A 173 -5.44 -26.20 -13.14
C HIS A 173 -4.40 -25.24 -12.54
N ARG A 174 -4.27 -25.21 -11.21
CA ARG A 174 -3.25 -24.39 -10.53
C ARG A 174 -1.84 -24.80 -10.93
N ALA A 175 -1.54 -26.10 -10.93
CA ALA A 175 -0.24 -26.61 -11.34
C ALA A 175 0.08 -26.24 -12.80
N LEU A 176 -0.90 -26.31 -13.70
CA LEU A 176 -0.72 -25.88 -15.09
C LEU A 176 -0.52 -24.38 -15.21
N GLN A 177 -1.26 -23.57 -14.43
CA GLN A 177 -1.13 -22.12 -14.42
C GLN A 177 0.26 -21.69 -13.98
N GLU A 178 0.80 -22.31 -12.92
CA GLU A 178 2.17 -22.06 -12.46
C GLU A 178 3.19 -22.51 -13.50
N ALA A 179 3.03 -23.71 -14.07
CA ALA A 179 3.96 -24.26 -15.06
C ALA A 179 4.01 -23.44 -16.36
N PHE A 180 2.89 -22.86 -16.78
CA PHE A 180 2.82 -22.02 -17.98
C PHE A 180 3.11 -20.54 -17.71
N SER A 181 3.13 -20.11 -16.44
CA SER A 181 3.53 -18.76 -16.08
C SER A 181 5.06 -18.61 -16.03
N GLY A 182 5.60 -17.53 -16.60
CA GLY A 182 7.03 -17.20 -16.48
C GLY A 182 7.98 -18.10 -17.28
N LEU A 183 7.47 -18.81 -18.30
CA LEU A 183 8.30 -19.65 -19.17
C LEU A 183 9.24 -18.85 -20.07
N PHE A 184 8.84 -17.65 -20.46
CA PHE A 184 9.69 -16.75 -21.24
C PHE A 184 10.29 -15.69 -20.34
N TRP A 185 11.62 -15.55 -20.41
CA TRP A 185 12.30 -14.43 -19.75
C TRP A 185 11.97 -13.13 -20.49
N HIS A 186 11.48 -12.15 -19.75
CA HIS A 186 11.24 -10.80 -20.24
C HIS A 186 12.20 -9.83 -19.54
N PRO A 187 13.00 -9.02 -20.27
CA PRO A 187 13.69 -7.88 -19.67
C PRO A 187 12.64 -6.85 -19.26
N GLY A 188 12.41 -6.69 -17.96
CA GLY A 188 11.63 -5.57 -17.42
C GLY A 188 12.42 -4.27 -17.45
#